data_AF-A0A4Q4D6B0-F1
#
_entry.id   AF-A0A4Q4D6B0-F1
#
_cell.length_a   1.000
_cell.length_b   1.000
_cell.length_c   1.000
_cell.angle_alpha   90.00
_cell.angle_beta   90.00
_cell.angle_gamma   90.00
#
_symmetry.space_group_name_H-M   'P 1'
#
loop_
_entity.id
_entity.type
_entity.pdbx_description
1 polymer ?
#
loop_
_entity_poly.entity_id
_entity_poly.type
_entity_poly.pdbx_seq_one_letter_code
_entity_poly.pdbx_strand_id
1 'polypeptide(L)'
;MAEALAARGHRVTIACAEHDAAPRDEVVNGVRYVRRGTKLHIYLTTPLRLLTRRYGKVDVVVDVQNGLPFFTRLATRGPVVVLVHHVHREQWPVVYPG
;
A
#
# COMPACT_ATOMS: atom_id res chain seq x y z
N MET A 1 6.60 5.61 -10.78
CA MET A 1 5.73 6.63 -10.12
C MET A 1 6.30 7.09 -8.79
N ALA A 2 6.48 6.22 -7.80
CA ALA A 2 6.94 6.59 -6.46
C ALA A 2 8.29 7.32 -6.42
N GLU A 3 9.31 6.80 -7.11
CA GLU A 3 10.62 7.45 -7.20
C GLU A 3 10.56 8.81 -7.90
N ALA A 4 9.73 8.95 -8.94
CA ALA A 4 9.54 10.23 -9.62
C ALA A 4 8.82 11.28 -8.74
N LEU A 5 8.03 10.86 -7.76
CA LEU A 5 7.47 11.75 -6.74
C LEU A 5 8.52 12.09 -5.67
N ALA A 6 9.31 11.10 -5.25
CA ALA A 6 10.42 11.31 -4.32
C ALA A 6 11.47 12.28 -4.88
N ALA A 7 11.85 12.12 -6.15
CA ALA A 7 12.77 13.00 -6.86
C ALA A 7 12.24 14.45 -7.01
N ARG A 8 10.91 14.64 -6.95
CA ARG A 8 10.27 15.96 -6.90
C ARG A 8 10.18 16.54 -5.48
N GLY A 9 10.78 15.90 -4.49
CA GLY A 9 10.84 16.36 -3.10
C GLY A 9 9.68 15.90 -2.22
N HIS A 10 8.79 15.03 -2.71
CA HIS A 10 7.72 14.48 -1.87
C HIS A 10 8.23 13.35 -0.98
N ARG A 11 7.70 13.26 0.25
CA ARG A 11 7.94 12.12 1.14
C ARG A 11 7.02 10.97 0.73
N VAL A 12 7.57 9.94 0.12
CA VAL A 12 6.79 8.80 -0.40
C VAL A 12 7.00 7.58 0.49
N THR A 13 5.90 6.93 0.89
CA THR A 13 5.94 5.63 1.57
C THR A 13 5.12 4.61 0.79
N ILE A 14 5.71 3.44 0.53
CA ILE A 14 5.02 2.26 0.00
C ILE A 14 4.79 1.29 1.15
N ALA A 15 3.52 0.97 1.42
CA ALA A 15 3.13 -0.08 2.34
C ALA A 15 2.79 -1.35 1.54
N CYS A 16 3.51 -2.44 1.77
CA CYS A 16 3.32 -3.71 1.07
C CYS A 16 3.54 -4.92 2.01
N ALA A 17 3.32 -6.14 1.51
CA ALA A 17 3.46 -7.35 2.30
C ALA A 17 4.94 -7.70 2.46
N GLU A 18 5.27 -8.48 3.48
CA GLU A 18 6.61 -9.01 3.69
C GLU A 18 6.95 -10.10 2.68
N HIS A 19 8.24 -10.21 2.39
CA HIS A 19 8.85 -11.30 1.63
C HIS A 19 10.32 -11.45 2.06
N ASP A 20 10.91 -12.62 1.89
CA ASP A 20 12.25 -12.91 2.43
C ASP A 20 13.39 -12.20 1.69
N ALA A 21 13.11 -11.72 0.47
CA ALA A 21 14.10 -11.03 -0.36
C ALA A 21 14.34 -9.54 0.01
N ALA A 22 13.70 -8.98 1.04
CA ALA A 22 13.95 -7.59 1.46
C ALA A 22 13.65 -7.31 2.94
N PRO A 23 14.34 -6.32 3.56
CA PRO A 23 14.05 -5.84 4.90
C PRO A 23 12.60 -5.36 5.09
N ARG A 24 12.12 -5.44 6.34
CA ARG A 24 10.80 -4.93 6.75
C ARG A 24 10.66 -3.42 6.58
N ASP A 25 11.72 -2.66 6.79
CA ASP A 25 11.75 -1.21 6.61
C ASP A 25 13.04 -0.85 5.89
N GLU A 26 12.92 -0.13 4.77
CA GLU A 26 14.08 0.34 4.02
C GLU A 26 13.75 1.64 3.26
N VAL A 27 14.77 2.33 2.79
CA VAL A 27 14.62 3.47 1.90
C VAL A 27 15.46 3.20 0.65
N VAL A 28 14.83 3.19 -0.51
CA VAL A 28 15.48 2.99 -1.81
C VAL A 28 15.08 4.14 -2.71
N ASN A 29 16.05 4.84 -3.31
CA ASN A 29 15.84 5.97 -4.21
C ASN A 29 14.87 7.04 -3.64
N GLY A 30 14.99 7.34 -2.34
CA GLY A 30 14.15 8.31 -1.63
C GLY A 30 12.74 7.83 -1.28
N VAL A 31 12.36 6.60 -1.65
CA VAL A 31 11.08 5.99 -1.29
C VAL A 31 11.24 5.11 -0.06
N ARG A 32 10.42 5.37 0.97
CA ARG A 32 10.37 4.53 2.16
C ARG A 32 9.48 3.32 1.92
N TYR A 33 10.01 2.12 2.04
CA TYR A 33 9.26 0.87 1.99
C TYR A 33 8.97 0.40 3.42
N VAL A 34 7.71 0.05 3.68
CA VAL A 34 7.25 -0.50 4.95
C VAL A 34 6.51 -1.79 4.64
N ARG A 35 7.18 -2.92 4.86
CA ARG A 35 6.64 -4.26 4.59
C ARG A 35 6.07 -4.86 5.86
N ARG A 36 4.79 -5.25 5.86
CA ARG A 36 4.12 -5.85 7.04
C ARG A 36 3.21 -7.01 6.67
N GLY A 37 3.36 -8.11 7.40
CA GLY A 37 2.46 -9.26 7.33
C GLY A 37 2.45 -9.97 5.98
N THR A 38 1.48 -10.88 5.83
CA THR A 38 1.25 -11.67 4.62
C THR A 38 0.25 -11.00 3.69
N LYS A 39 -0.04 -11.64 2.54
CA LYS A 39 -1.03 -11.19 1.54
C LYS A 39 -2.39 -10.79 2.15
N LEU A 40 -2.86 -11.47 3.20
CA LEU A 40 -4.14 -11.14 3.85
C LEU A 40 -3.95 -10.20 5.04
N HIS A 41 -2.94 -10.45 5.89
CA HIS A 41 -2.73 -9.66 7.10
C HIS A 41 -2.40 -8.18 6.80
N ILE A 42 -1.84 -7.90 5.61
CA ILE A 42 -1.57 -6.53 5.19
C ILE A 42 -2.84 -5.65 5.12
N TYR A 43 -3.99 -6.22 4.74
CA TYR A 43 -5.26 -5.49 4.64
C TYR A 43 -5.79 -5.04 6.01
N LEU A 44 -5.32 -5.65 7.10
CA LEU A 44 -5.60 -5.18 8.46
C LEU A 44 -4.51 -4.21 8.95
N THR A 45 -3.25 -4.58 8.76
CA THR A 45 -2.13 -3.83 9.35
C THR A 45 -1.90 -2.47 8.71
N THR A 46 -2.04 -2.34 7.39
CA THR A 46 -1.85 -1.05 6.70
C THR A 46 -2.86 0.01 7.15
N PRO A 47 -4.19 -0.21 7.10
CA PRO A 47 -5.13 0.80 7.59
C PRO A 47 -4.97 1.07 9.09
N LEU A 48 -4.67 0.07 9.92
CA LEU A 48 -4.40 0.31 11.34
C LEU A 48 -3.17 1.20 11.57
N ARG A 49 -2.09 0.99 10.81
CA ARG A 49 -0.88 1.81 10.88
C ARG A 49 -1.10 3.23 10.36
N LEU A 50 -1.98 3.40 9.38
CA LEU A 50 -2.43 4.72 8.91
C LEU A 50 -3.22 5.43 9.99
N LEU A 51 -4.22 4.77 10.58
CA LEU A 51 -5.05 5.30 11.65
C LEU A 51 -4.22 5.70 12.89
N THR A 52 -3.26 4.87 13.27
CA THR A 52 -2.35 5.09 14.42
C THR A 52 -1.14 5.97 14.07
N ARG A 53 -1.13 6.61 12.89
CA ARG A 53 -0.08 7.54 12.42
C ARG A 53 1.34 6.96 12.41
N ARG A 54 1.50 5.64 12.28
CA ARG A 54 2.81 4.97 12.20
C ARG A 54 3.54 5.23 10.88
N TYR A 55 2.84 5.77 9.88
CA TYR A 55 3.44 6.30 8.65
C TYR A 55 3.85 7.79 8.76
N GLY A 56 3.55 8.44 9.89
CA GLY A 56 3.71 9.88 10.06
C GLY A 56 2.48 10.66 9.59
N LYS A 57 2.66 11.97 9.33
CA LYS A 57 1.63 12.80 8.70
C LYS A 57 1.53 12.40 7.22
N VAL A 58 0.35 11.92 6.82
CA VAL A 58 0.05 11.52 5.44
C VAL A 58 -0.94 12.51 4.86
N ASP A 59 -0.52 13.27 3.85
CA ASP A 59 -1.35 14.31 3.22
C ASP A 59 -2.23 13.74 2.09
N VAL A 60 -1.83 12.64 1.46
CA VAL A 60 -2.60 11.92 0.43
C VAL A 60 -2.33 10.43 0.49
N VAL A 61 -3.35 9.61 0.23
CA VAL A 61 -3.23 8.15 0.10
C VAL A 61 -3.52 7.75 -1.34
N VAL A 62 -2.68 6.88 -1.90
CA VAL A 62 -2.97 6.16 -3.15
C VAL A 62 -3.28 4.72 -2.77
N ASP A 63 -4.56 4.33 -2.84
CA ASP A 63 -5.06 3.00 -2.49
C ASP A 63 -5.03 2.12 -3.75
N VAL A 64 -4.02 1.26 -3.85
CA VAL A 64 -3.80 0.38 -5.01
C VAL A 64 -4.57 -0.91 -4.83
N GLN A 65 -5.54 -1.17 -5.71
CA GLN A 65 -6.46 -2.30 -5.59
C GLN A 65 -6.25 -3.30 -6.72
N ASN A 66 -5.96 -4.55 -6.35
CA ASN A 66 -5.80 -5.69 -7.26
C ASN A 66 -6.80 -6.81 -6.92
N GLY A 67 -7.97 -6.46 -6.39
CA GLY A 67 -9.04 -7.40 -6.02
C GLY A 67 -9.79 -6.99 -4.77
N LEU A 68 -9.08 -6.84 -3.64
CA LEU A 68 -9.65 -6.34 -2.39
C LEU A 68 -9.16 -4.89 -2.14
N PRO A 69 -10.04 -3.98 -1.69
CA PRO A 69 -9.62 -2.65 -1.25
C PRO A 69 -8.95 -2.69 0.13
N PHE A 70 -8.00 -1.79 0.38
CA PHE A 70 -7.45 -1.58 1.73
C PHE A 70 -8.39 -0.81 2.66
N PHE A 71 -9.52 -0.31 2.13
CA PHE A 71 -10.48 0.53 2.85
C PHE A 71 -9.81 1.70 3.58
N THR A 72 -8.73 2.26 3.00
CA THR A 72 -7.91 3.29 3.65
C THR A 72 -8.71 4.54 4.00
N ARG A 73 -9.82 4.79 3.28
CA ARG A 73 -10.75 5.89 3.56
C ARG A 73 -11.36 5.83 4.97
N LEU A 74 -11.46 4.65 5.59
CA LEU A 74 -11.91 4.49 6.97
C LEU A 74 -10.81 4.85 7.99
N ALA A 75 -9.55 4.82 7.57
CA ALA A 75 -8.38 5.06 8.42
C ALA A 75 -7.82 6.49 8.32
N THR A 76 -8.28 7.31 7.38
CA THR A 76 -7.87 8.71 7.23
C THR A 76 -9.02 9.63 6.82
N ARG A 77 -8.91 10.91 7.19
CA ARG A 77 -9.76 12.00 6.69
C ARG A 77 -9.17 12.72 5.48
N GLY A 78 -7.90 12.44 5.15
CA GLY A 78 -7.23 13.03 3.99
C GLY A 78 -7.75 12.45 2.66
N PRO A 79 -7.40 13.08 1.52
CA PRO A 79 -7.74 12.58 0.20
C PRO A 79 -7.22 11.16 -0.04
N VAL A 80 -8.08 10.32 -0.62
CA VAL A 80 -7.75 8.95 -1.05
C VAL A 80 -8.00 8.87 -2.55
N VAL A 81 -6.96 8.53 -3.31
CA VAL A 81 -7.04 8.24 -4.74
C VAL A 81 -6.96 6.73 -4.90
N VAL A 82 -7.99 6.13 -5.52
CA VAL A 82 -7.98 4.70 -5.80
C VAL A 82 -7.30 4.47 -7.15
N LEU A 83 -6.34 3.55 -7.17
CA LEU A 83 -5.62 3.17 -8.37
C LEU A 83 -5.85 1.68 -8.67
N VAL A 84 -6.66 1.41 -9.69
CA VAL A 84 -6.91 0.07 -10.23
C VAL A 84 -6.17 -0.04 -11.55
N HIS A 85 -5.14 -0.89 -11.61
CA HIS A 85 -4.39 -1.08 -12.86
C HIS A 85 -5.04 -2.12 -13.77
N HIS A 86 -5.64 -3.16 -13.21
CA HIS A 86 -6.24 -4.25 -13.98
C HIS A 86 -7.51 -4.72 -13.29
N VAL A 87 -8.55 -4.99 -14.10
CA VAL A 87 -9.81 -5.57 -13.62
C VAL A 87 -9.80 -7.04 -14.02
N HIS A 88 -9.79 -7.93 -13.03
CA HIS A 88 -9.86 -9.36 -13.25
C HIS A 88 -11.32 -9.79 -13.45
N ARG A 89 -11.70 -10.10 -14.69
CA ARG A 89 -13.02 -10.68 -15.01
C ARG A 89 -12.98 -12.21 -15.03
N GLU A 90 -12.00 -12.80 -15.70
CA GLU A 90 -11.89 -14.26 -15.92
C GLU A 90 -10.79 -14.93 -15.07
N GLN A 91 -9.97 -14.16 -14.35
CA GLN A 91 -8.78 -14.66 -13.63
C GLN A 91 -9.00 -15.03 -12.16
N TRP A 92 -10.17 -14.74 -11.59
CA TRP A 92 -10.49 -15.13 -10.20
C TRP A 92 -10.30 -16.63 -9.92
N PRO A 93 -10.69 -17.57 -10.80
CA PRO A 93 -10.49 -19.01 -10.57
C PRO A 93 -9.02 -19.45 -10.52
N VAL A 94 -8.08 -18.63 -11.01
CA VAL A 94 -6.64 -18.95 -10.99
C VAL A 94 -6.02 -18.65 -9.62
N VAL A 95 -6.51 -17.60 -8.94
CA VAL A 95 -5.99 -17.17 -7.63
C VAL A 95 -6.81 -17.76 -6.48
N TYR A 96 -8.09 -18.02 -6.73
CA TYR A 96 -9.02 -18.70 -5.83
C TYR A 96 -9.79 -19.77 -6.63
N PRO A 97 -9.15 -20.91 -6.94
CA PRO A 97 -9.91 -22.06 -7.39
C PRO A 97 -10.79 -22.50 -6.22
N GLY A 98 -12.08 -22.74 -6.50
CA GLY A 98 -13.00 -23.28 -5.51
C GLY A 98 -12.49 -24.59 -4.91
#